data_AF-A0A933FTD0-F1
#
_entry.id   AF-A0A933FTD0-F1
#
_cell.length_a   1.000
_cell.length_b   1.000
_cell.length_c   1.000
_cell.angle_alpha   90.00
_cell.angle_beta   90.00
_cell.angle_gamma   90.00
#
_symmetry.space_group_name_H-M   'P 1'
#
loop_
_entity.id
_entity.type
_entity.pdbx_description
1 polymer ?
#
loop_
_entity_poly.entity_id
_entity_poly.type
_entity_poly.pdbx_seq_one_letter_code
_entity_poly.pdbx_strand_id
1 'polypeptide(L)'
;MTKLIALYRKSSDPAAFDKHYNTVHTPLVKRYPGLRKLEITRITGAPIGETKFHLMAEMYFDSKDAMDAALASPEGRAVAKDLMSFAADVVTVFFGETDKVG
;
A
#
# COMPACT_ATOMS: atom_id res chain seq x y z
N MET A 1 -1.90 -16.36 0.05
CA MET A 1 -2.99 -15.42 -0.34
C MET A 1 -2.43 -14.37 -1.27
N THR A 2 -3.16 -14.00 -2.32
CA THR A 2 -2.76 -12.95 -3.27
C THR A 2 -2.85 -11.57 -2.61
N LYS A 3 -1.79 -10.77 -2.75
CA LYS A 3 -1.75 -9.40 -2.24
C LYS A 3 -1.03 -8.44 -3.19
N LEU A 4 -1.49 -7.19 -3.17
CA LEU A 4 -0.73 -6.04 -3.61
C LEU A 4 0.00 -5.46 -2.39
N ILE A 5 1.26 -5.06 -2.55
CA ILE A 5 2.09 -4.54 -1.46
C ILE A 5 2.68 -3.20 -1.90
N ALA A 6 2.55 -2.19 -1.05
CA ALA A 6 3.20 -0.90 -1.22
C ALA A 6 4.16 -0.65 -0.06
N LEU A 7 5.44 -0.44 -0.36
CA LEU A 7 6.47 -0.12 0.61
C LEU A 7 6.97 1.30 0.38
N TYR A 8 6.88 2.12 1.41
CA TYR A 8 7.22 3.54 1.36
C TYR A 8 8.52 3.79 2.10
N ARG A 9 9.46 4.43 1.41
CA ARG A 9 10.63 5.05 2.05
C ARG A 9 10.21 6.32 2.80
N LYS A 10 11.07 6.80 3.69
CA LYS A 10 10.91 8.11 4.33
C LYS A 10 10.91 9.21 3.27
N SER A 11 9.86 10.05 3.27
CA SER A 11 9.79 11.28 2.48
C SER A 11 10.57 12.41 3.18
N SER A 12 10.78 13.52 2.47
CA SER A 12 11.33 14.75 3.05
C SER A 12 10.40 15.40 4.09
N ASP A 13 9.10 15.11 4.03
CA ASP A 13 8.09 15.53 5.01
C ASP A 13 7.19 14.35 5.41
N PRO A 14 7.58 13.59 6.45
CA PRO A 14 6.79 12.45 6.93
C PRO A 14 5.43 12.84 7.51
N ALA A 15 5.29 14.05 8.06
CA ALA A 15 4.05 14.51 8.67
C ALA A 15 2.99 14.83 7.61
N ALA A 16 3.39 15.50 6.52
CA ALA A 16 2.51 15.71 5.37
C ALA A 16 2.14 14.39 4.69
N PHE A 17 3.10 13.47 4.54
CA PHE A 17 2.84 12.12 4.04
C PHE A 17 1.78 11.42 4.91
N ASP A 18 1.97 11.38 6.22
CA ASP A 18 1.05 10.69 7.13
C ASP A 18 -0.35 11.29 7.12
N LYS A 19 -0.45 12.61 7.08
CA LYS A 19 -1.74 13.30 6.98
C LYS A 19 -2.47 12.88 5.70
N HIS A 20 -1.83 13.02 4.54
CA HIS A 20 -2.44 12.67 3.25
C HIS A 20 -2.76 11.17 3.16
N TYR A 21 -1.84 10.34 3.63
CA TYR A 21 -1.99 8.89 3.65
C TYR A 21 -3.23 8.46 4.45
N ASN A 22 -3.45 9.06 5.62
CA ASN A 22 -4.56 8.71 6.50
C ASN A 22 -5.89 9.30 6.03
N THR A 23 -5.92 10.55 5.55
CA THR A 23 -7.18 11.26 5.27
C THR A 23 -7.63 11.18 3.82
N VAL A 24 -6.74 10.85 2.87
CA VAL A 24 -7.06 10.78 1.44
C VAL A 24 -6.77 9.38 0.89
N HIS A 25 -5.52 8.93 0.98
CA HIS A 25 -5.08 7.71 0.31
C HIS A 25 -5.77 6.46 0.86
N THR A 26 -5.75 6.28 2.18
CA THR A 26 -6.34 5.10 2.84
C THR A 26 -7.85 4.96 2.56
N PRO A 27 -8.67 6.02 2.65
CA PRO A 27 -10.07 5.96 2.20
C PRO A 27 -10.26 5.55 0.74
N LEU A 28 -9.39 5.97 -0.18
CA LEU A 28 -9.44 5.55 -1.58
C LEU A 28 -9.12 4.06 -1.73
N VAL A 29 -8.06 3.58 -1.10
CA VAL A 29 -7.64 2.16 -1.14
C VAL A 29 -8.74 1.25 -0.60
N LYS A 30 -9.43 1.65 0.48
CA LYS A 30 -10.55 0.89 1.06
C LYS A 30 -11.73 0.69 0.09
N ARG A 31 -11.79 1.43 -1.02
CA ARG A 31 -12.83 1.29 -2.04
C ARG A 31 -12.51 0.29 -3.13
N TYR A 32 -11.32 -0.33 -3.13
CA TYR A 32 -11.00 -1.38 -4.09
C TYR A 32 -12.08 -2.48 -4.09
N PRO A 33 -12.66 -2.83 -5.25
CA PRO A 33 -13.63 -3.91 -5.31
C PRO A 33 -12.94 -5.24 -4.98
N GLY A 34 -13.59 -6.07 -4.17
CA GLY A 34 -13.03 -7.37 -3.76
C GLY A 34 -11.89 -7.31 -2.73
N LEU A 35 -11.56 -6.13 -2.19
CA LEU A 35 -10.58 -6.01 -1.11
C LEU A 35 -11.06 -6.76 0.15
N ARG A 36 -10.25 -7.70 0.64
CA ARG A 36 -10.55 -8.51 1.81
C ARG A 36 -9.94 -7.98 3.09
N LYS A 37 -8.73 -7.46 3.00
CA LYS A 37 -8.01 -6.88 4.13
C LYS A 37 -7.11 -5.76 3.61
N LEU A 38 -7.06 -4.67 4.38
CA LEU A 38 -6.01 -3.65 4.27
C LEU A 38 -5.23 -3.67 5.57
N GLU A 39 -3.96 -4.05 5.51
CA GLU A 39 -3.04 -4.02 6.63
C GLU A 39 -2.03 -2.90 6.41
N ILE A 40 -1.87 -2.04 7.42
CA ILE A 40 -0.98 -0.89 7.37
C ILE A 40 0.01 -1.03 8.53
N THR A 41 1.28 -1.19 8.18
CA THR A 41 2.38 -1.38 9.12
C THR A 41 3.25 -0.13 9.11
N ARG A 42 3.30 0.58 10.24
CA ARG A 42 4.21 1.71 10.43
C ARG A 42 5.55 1.18 10.94
N ILE A 43 6.64 1.50 10.23
CA ILE A 43 7.98 1.04 10.58
C ILE A 43 8.54 1.99 11.64
N THR A 44 8.62 1.52 12.88
CA THR A 44 9.00 2.35 14.05
C THR A 44 10.50 2.33 14.35
N GLY A 45 11.27 1.47 13.70
CA GLY A 45 12.70 1.33 13.90
C GLY A 45 13.25 0.06 13.25
N ALA A 46 14.53 -0.22 13.49
CA ALA A 46 15.18 -1.46 13.10
C ALA A 46 16.05 -1.96 14.27
N PRO A 47 15.87 -3.19 14.77
CA PRO A 47 16.73 -3.74 15.81
C PRO A 47 18.16 -4.02 15.32
N ILE A 48 18.36 -4.08 13.99
CA ILE A 48 19.65 -4.25 13.34
C ILE A 48 19.77 -3.18 12.25
N GLY A 49 20.76 -2.29 12.38
CA GLY A 49 21.03 -1.20 11.43
C GLY A 49 20.00 -0.07 11.47
N GLU A 50 19.84 0.62 10.35
CA GLU A 50 18.87 1.71 10.18
C GLU A 50 17.84 1.39 9.10
N THR A 51 16.61 1.84 9.30
CA THR A 51 15.55 1.69 8.30
C THR A 51 15.36 2.98 7.49
N LYS A 52 15.36 2.82 6.17
CA LYS A 52 14.91 3.83 5.21
C LYS A 52 13.41 3.80 4.96
N PHE A 53 12.70 2.80 5.51
CA PHE A 53 11.27 2.60 5.31
C PHE A 53 10.46 3.28 6.41
N HIS A 54 9.29 3.77 6.02
CA HIS A 54 8.36 4.49 6.88
C HIS A 54 7.06 3.71 7.08
N LEU A 55 6.53 3.13 6.01
CA LEU A 55 5.23 2.47 6.02
C LEU A 55 5.20 1.33 5.00
N MET A 56 4.50 0.25 5.34
CA MET A 56 4.10 -0.81 4.41
C MET A 56 2.58 -0.94 4.41
N ALA A 57 1.99 -1.13 3.25
CA ALA A 57 0.57 -1.41 3.08
C ALA A 57 0.38 -2.70 2.30
N GLU A 58 -0.49 -3.58 2.79
CA GLU A 58 -0.80 -4.86 2.16
C GLU A 58 -2.31 -4.94 1.92
N MET A 59 -2.68 -5.16 0.66
CA MET A 59 -4.06 -5.25 0.21
C MET A 59 -4.31 -6.66 -0.28
N TYR A 60 -5.17 -7.38 0.44
CA TYR A 60 -5.43 -8.80 0.22
C TYR A 60 -6.67 -9.00 -0.64
N PHE A 61 -6.59 -9.94 -1.58
CA PHE A 61 -7.67 -10.32 -2.48
C PHE A 61 -7.83 -11.85 -2.48
N ASP A 62 -8.99 -12.34 -2.93
CA ASP A 62 -9.25 -13.79 -2.99
C ASP A 62 -8.39 -14.50 -4.02
N SER A 63 -8.05 -13.81 -5.12
CA SER A 63 -7.28 -14.34 -6.23
C SER A 63 -6.54 -13.23 -6.98
N LYS A 64 -5.64 -13.63 -7.90
CA LYS A 64 -5.00 -12.71 -8.83
C LYS A 64 -6.00 -12.00 -9.74
N ASP A 65 -7.00 -12.70 -10.27
CA ASP A 65 -8.02 -12.09 -11.13
C ASP A 65 -8.84 -11.03 -10.40
N ALA A 66 -9.19 -11.26 -9.12
CA ALA A 66 -9.89 -10.27 -8.31
C ALA A 66 -9.03 -9.02 -8.06
N MET A 67 -7.73 -9.20 -7.81
CA MET A 67 -6.77 -8.10 -7.66
C MET A 67 -6.61 -7.31 -8.97
N ASP A 68 -6.43 -7.99 -10.09
CA ASP A 68 -6.27 -7.35 -11.41
C ASP A 68 -7.53 -6.55 -11.78
N ALA A 69 -8.73 -7.10 -11.53
CA ALA A 69 -9.99 -6.39 -11.71
C ALA A 69 -10.10 -5.15 -10.82
N ALA A 70 -9.63 -5.24 -9.57
CA ALA A 70 -9.60 -4.09 -8.66
C ALA A 70 -8.67 -2.99 -9.15
N LEU A 71 -7.49 -3.34 -9.67
CA LEU A 71 -6.53 -2.38 -10.23
C LEU A 71 -7.05 -1.71 -11.51
N ALA A 72 -7.78 -2.45 -12.36
CA ALA A 72 -8.37 -1.93 -13.59
C ALA A 72 -9.64 -1.08 -13.38
N SER A 73 -10.21 -1.10 -12.17
CA SER A 73 -11.46 -0.38 -11.84
C SER A 73 -11.30 1.15 -11.82
N PRO A 74 -12.42 1.92 -11.85
CA PRO A 74 -12.39 3.36 -11.59
C PRO A 74 -11.72 3.72 -10.26
N GLU A 75 -11.96 2.94 -9.21
CA GLU A 75 -11.35 3.09 -7.89
C GLU A 75 -9.84 2.90 -7.96
N GLY A 76 -9.36 1.89 -8.69
CA GLY A 76 -7.92 1.66 -8.87
C GLY A 76 -7.22 2.77 -9.63
N ARG A 77 -7.86 3.34 -10.65
CA ARG A 77 -7.34 4.54 -11.32
C ARG A 77 -7.26 5.75 -10.39
N ALA A 78 -8.25 5.91 -9.50
CA ALA A 78 -8.23 6.99 -8.51
C ALA A 78 -7.08 6.80 -7.49
N VAL A 79 -6.88 5.58 -6.99
CA VAL A 79 -5.75 5.24 -6.09
C VAL A 79 -4.41 5.47 -6.79
N ALA A 80 -4.24 5.02 -8.03
CA ALA A 80 -2.99 5.21 -8.77
C ALA A 80 -2.68 6.69 -9.01
N LYS A 81 -3.69 7.48 -9.40
CA LYS A 81 -3.54 8.94 -9.59
C LYS A 81 -3.14 9.63 -8.29
N ASP A 82 -3.82 9.30 -7.20
CA ASP A 82 -3.50 9.84 -5.87
C ASP A 82 -2.08 9.45 -5.45
N LEU A 83 -1.72 8.16 -5.53
CA LEU A 83 -0.41 7.64 -5.17
C LEU A 83 0.73 8.39 -5.88
N MET A 84 0.59 8.59 -7.19
CA MET A 84 1.58 9.31 -7.99
C MET A 84 1.70 10.79 -7.63
N SER A 85 0.69 11.38 -7.00
CA SER A 85 0.71 12.80 -6.63
C SER A 85 1.50 13.10 -5.35
N PHE A 86 1.63 12.15 -4.42
CA PHE A 86 2.25 12.40 -3.11
C PHE A 86 3.40 11.46 -2.74
N ALA A 87 3.53 10.30 -3.40
CA ALA A 87 4.48 9.27 -2.99
C ALA A 87 5.32 8.67 -4.14
N ALA A 88 5.24 9.22 -5.36
CA ALA A 88 5.88 8.67 -6.56
C ALA A 88 7.39 8.40 -6.40
N ASP A 89 8.09 9.24 -5.66
CA ASP A 89 9.53 9.18 -5.44
C ASP A 89 9.94 8.30 -4.25
N VAL A 90 9.00 7.85 -3.42
CA VAL A 90 9.26 7.08 -2.19
C VAL A 90 8.58 5.72 -2.15
N VAL A 91 7.57 5.46 -3.00
CA VAL A 91 6.85 4.18 -3.01
C VAL A 91 7.49 3.16 -3.96
N THR A 92 7.45 1.91 -3.57
CA THR A 92 7.60 0.77 -4.47
C THR A 92 6.39 -0.13 -4.30
N VAL A 93 5.73 -0.49 -5.41
CA VAL A 93 4.54 -1.35 -5.41
C VAL A 93 4.88 -2.66 -6.09
N PHE A 94 4.48 -3.77 -5.49
CA PHE A 94 4.76 -5.12 -6.01
C PHE A 94 3.62 -6.09 -5.67
N PHE A 95 3.53 -7.15 -6.47
CA PHE A 95 2.63 -8.26 -6.22
C PHE A 95 3.30 -9.28 -5.29
N GLY A 96 2.51 -9.89 -4.41
CA GLY A 96 3.00 -10.94 -3.54
C GLY A 96 1.98 -12.03 -3.33
N GLU A 97 2.48 -13.21 -3.00
CA GLU A 97 1.70 -14.33 -2.52
C GLU A 97 2.24 -14.74 -1.16
N THR A 98 1.35 -15.04 -0.21
CA THR A 98 1.76 -15.64 1.07
C THR A 98 1.70 -17.15 0.99
N ASP A 99 2.81 -17.80 1.36
CA ASP A 99 2.85 -19.23 1.66
C ASP A 99 2.22 -19.50 3.03
N LYS A 100 1.59 -20.66 3.16
CA LYS A 100 1.21 -21.17 4.48
C LYS A 100 2.45 -21.81 5.08
N VAL A 101 3.05 -21.16 6.05
CA VAL A 101 4.02 -21.79 6.94
C VAL A 101 3.22 -22.27 8.15
N GLY A 102 3.29 -23.58 8.41
CA GLY A 102 2.46 -24.30 9.38
C GLY A 102 2.56 -23.80 10.81
#